data_AF-A0A957R429-F1
#
_entry.id   AF-A0A957R429-F1
#
_cell.length_a   1.000
_cell.length_b   1.000
_cell.length_c   1.000
_cell.angle_alpha   90.00
_cell.angle_beta   90.00
_cell.angle_gamma   90.00
#
_symmetry.space_group_name_H-M   'P 1'
#
loop_
_entity.id
_entity.type
_entity.pdbx_description
1 polymer ?
#
loop_
_entity_poly.entity_id
_entity_poly.type
_entity_poly.pdbx_seq_one_letter_code
_entity_poly.pdbx_strand_id
1 'polypeptide(L)'
;MTIEFWLDGTQAEATAPTLTYIPFGTRSIRLRVRSNSSLPTLVLRPHTLAVDKAAGLFRGYEDGVEKPNQANFEISWGGGQEAGPCAKSEDRLGAFEQCVEFAPGDQRTIIFSLTHLTTQPPEKAAVTFNAYHGDEIQASLTLTLVPPNPLPADIQRFIEMDDGHWVVPSGKYLPNYLTRWWPDDQIVYEEIGSPPPIAVKHDPATTTLNVLWHNTVVARIEDHTNPTILDTHYVRPELYHFDEYYYAVRIWFFWLDVNIGHGFFIGRHEVPDSERFDLLIRKQDGRVGLACTDLHWRESWGVALETPIVATIGLTREAKVRLARDQISSLWTKIWGTSAPKEERMYNPIEFVRRRAKREAR
;
A
#
# COMPACT_ATOMS: atom_id res chain seq x y z
N MET A 1 -28.10 -7.35 13.88
CA MET A 1 -27.09 -6.58 13.14
C MET A 1 -26.03 -7.56 12.69
N THR A 2 -25.86 -7.77 11.39
CA THR A 2 -24.81 -8.68 10.88
C THR A 2 -23.88 -7.83 10.02
N ILE A 3 -22.71 -7.49 10.56
CA ILE A 3 -21.62 -7.01 9.73
C ILE A 3 -20.94 -8.25 9.14
N GLU A 4 -21.16 -8.48 7.86
CA GLU A 4 -20.45 -9.54 7.14
C GLU A 4 -19.11 -9.02 6.67
N PHE A 5 -18.03 -9.62 7.19
CA PHE A 5 -16.69 -9.34 6.72
C PHE A 5 -16.32 -10.31 5.60
N TRP A 6 -15.74 -9.76 4.53
CA TRP A 6 -15.16 -10.54 3.44
C TRP A 6 -13.69 -10.22 3.35
N LEU A 7 -12.88 -11.25 3.16
CA LEU A 7 -11.44 -11.16 2.97
C LEU A 7 -11.13 -11.57 1.53
N ASP A 8 -10.50 -10.68 0.75
CA ASP A 8 -10.12 -10.90 -0.65
C ASP A 8 -11.26 -11.41 -1.58
N GLY A 9 -12.51 -11.08 -1.24
CA GLY A 9 -13.68 -11.45 -2.04
C GLY A 9 -14.31 -12.80 -1.69
N THR A 10 -13.79 -13.49 -0.66
CA THR A 10 -14.40 -14.68 -0.07
C THR A 10 -15.11 -14.30 1.24
N GLN A 11 -16.31 -14.83 1.44
CA GLN A 11 -17.06 -14.60 2.69
C GLN A 11 -16.30 -15.27 3.83
N ALA A 12 -16.04 -14.53 4.90
CA ALA A 12 -15.59 -15.17 6.13
C ALA A 12 -16.74 -16.05 6.63
N GLU A 13 -16.60 -17.38 6.50
CA GLU A 13 -17.53 -18.31 7.13
C GLU A 13 -17.48 -18.15 8.66
N ALA A 14 -18.37 -18.82 9.41
CA ALA A 14 -18.48 -18.68 10.86
C ALA A 14 -17.20 -19.08 11.66
N THR A 15 -16.17 -19.59 11.00
CA THR A 15 -14.83 -19.82 11.54
C THR A 15 -13.95 -18.59 11.31
N ALA A 16 -13.14 -18.21 12.31
CA ALA A 16 -12.25 -17.06 12.22
C ALA A 16 -11.46 -17.07 10.89
N PRO A 17 -11.69 -16.12 9.97
CA PRO A 17 -11.11 -16.17 8.63
C PRO A 17 -9.60 -16.13 8.70
N THR A 18 -8.97 -16.91 7.83
CA THR A 18 -7.51 -17.01 7.73
C THR A 18 -7.00 -16.14 6.59
N LEU A 19 -5.96 -15.36 6.84
CA LEU A 19 -5.22 -14.58 5.84
C LEU A 19 -3.79 -15.10 5.75
N THR A 20 -3.37 -15.53 4.56
CA THR A 20 -1.96 -15.84 4.31
C THR A 20 -1.17 -14.55 4.14
N TYR A 21 -0.30 -14.18 5.07
CA TYR A 21 0.50 -12.95 4.92
C TYR A 21 1.74 -13.18 4.05
N ILE A 22 2.37 -12.10 3.56
CA ILE A 22 3.66 -12.17 2.85
C ILE A 22 4.80 -12.00 3.87
N PRO A 23 5.59 -13.05 4.17
CA PRO A 23 6.79 -12.92 4.98
C PRO A 23 7.70 -11.80 4.49
N PHE A 24 8.02 -10.88 5.41
CA PHE A 24 8.88 -9.71 5.19
C PHE A 24 8.35 -8.69 4.17
N GLY A 25 7.09 -8.81 3.74
CA GLY A 25 6.43 -7.84 2.87
C GLY A 25 5.19 -7.24 3.51
N THR A 26 4.41 -6.58 2.66
CA THR A 26 3.16 -5.91 2.96
C THR A 26 2.05 -6.53 2.11
N ARG A 27 0.98 -6.97 2.76
CA ARG A 27 -0.26 -7.48 2.14
C ARG A 27 -1.41 -6.53 2.45
N SER A 28 -2.33 -6.34 1.51
CA SER A 28 -3.57 -5.62 1.81
C SER A 28 -4.55 -6.52 2.55
N ILE A 29 -5.15 -6.01 3.63
CA ILE A 29 -6.33 -6.58 4.26
C ILE A 29 -7.53 -5.86 3.69
N ARG A 30 -8.42 -6.60 3.03
CA ARG A 30 -9.68 -6.05 2.53
C ARG A 30 -10.79 -6.51 3.45
N LEU A 31 -11.50 -5.56 4.02
CA LEU A 31 -12.67 -5.81 4.84
C LEU A 31 -13.88 -5.25 4.09
N ARG A 32 -14.74 -6.13 3.61
CA ARG A 32 -16.08 -5.71 3.17
C ARG A 32 -16.96 -5.50 4.38
N VAL A 33 -17.71 -4.42 4.43
CA VAL A 33 -18.75 -4.14 5.43
C VAL A 33 -20.08 -4.09 4.70
N ARG A 34 -21.04 -4.90 5.15
CA ARG A 34 -22.40 -4.95 4.63
C ARG A 34 -23.38 -4.88 5.78
N SER A 35 -24.53 -4.23 5.55
CA SER A 35 -25.64 -4.25 6.49
C SER A 35 -26.97 -4.54 5.81
N ASN A 36 -27.82 -5.32 6.48
CA ASN A 36 -29.24 -5.50 6.12
C ASN A 36 -30.19 -4.58 6.91
N SER A 37 -29.64 -3.69 7.74
CA SER A 37 -30.37 -2.74 8.59
C SER A 37 -29.67 -1.39 8.60
N SER A 38 -30.35 -0.34 9.07
CA SER A 38 -29.70 0.95 9.26
C SER A 38 -28.67 0.84 10.38
N LEU A 39 -27.43 1.25 10.11
CA LEU A 39 -26.37 1.33 11.12
C LEU A 39 -25.98 2.78 11.33
N PRO A 40 -25.58 3.15 12.57
CA PRO A 40 -25.04 4.47 12.81
C PRO A 40 -23.72 4.67 12.04
N THR A 41 -23.10 5.84 12.19
CA THR A 41 -21.75 6.06 11.68
C THR A 41 -20.79 5.07 12.34
N LEU A 42 -20.03 4.35 11.51
CA LEU A 42 -19.07 3.35 11.97
C LEU A 42 -17.67 3.71 11.53
N VAL A 43 -16.72 3.49 12.43
CA VAL A 43 -15.28 3.63 12.18
C VAL A 43 -14.60 2.30 12.46
N LEU A 44 -13.78 1.81 11.52
CA LEU A 44 -13.09 0.54 11.66
C LEU A 44 -11.62 0.77 12.02
N ARG A 45 -11.12 0.03 13.01
CA ARG A 45 -9.70 0.05 13.38
C ARG A 45 -9.26 -1.25 14.04
N PRO A 46 -7.97 -1.57 14.02
CA PRO A 46 -7.41 -2.68 14.81
C PRO A 46 -7.74 -2.53 16.31
N HIS A 47 -7.86 -3.66 17.00
CA HIS A 47 -8.11 -3.71 18.44
C HIS A 47 -6.91 -3.19 19.23
N THR A 48 -5.71 -3.68 18.90
CA THR A 48 -4.45 -3.19 19.45
C THR A 48 -4.01 -1.97 18.66
N LEU A 49 -3.98 -0.81 19.31
CA LEU A 49 -3.56 0.47 18.72
C LEU A 49 -2.36 1.04 19.49
N ALA A 50 -1.40 1.61 18.77
CA ALA A 50 -0.48 2.57 19.36
C ALA A 50 -0.61 3.93 18.65
N VAL A 51 -0.62 4.98 19.46
CA VAL A 51 -0.69 6.36 19.00
C VAL A 51 0.60 7.04 19.39
N ASP A 52 1.43 7.37 18.40
CA ASP A 52 2.55 8.28 18.60
C ASP A 52 2.03 9.71 18.38
N LYS A 53 1.58 10.33 19.48
CA LYS A 53 1.05 11.70 19.44
C LYS A 53 2.11 12.74 19.04
N ALA A 54 3.40 12.47 19.28
CA ALA A 54 4.46 13.41 18.96
C ALA A 54 4.74 13.43 17.46
N ALA A 55 4.72 12.26 16.83
CA ALA A 55 4.89 12.11 15.39
C ALA A 55 3.56 12.19 14.61
N GLY A 56 2.41 12.26 15.29
CA GLY A 56 1.10 12.29 14.64
C GLY A 56 0.78 10.98 13.91
N LEU A 57 1.21 9.83 14.44
CA LEU A 57 1.07 8.54 13.78
C LEU A 57 0.07 7.65 14.49
N PHE A 58 -0.75 6.98 13.70
CA PHE A 58 -1.75 6.03 14.17
C PHE A 58 -1.49 4.67 13.52
N ARG A 59 -1.23 3.66 14.35
CA ARG A 59 -0.87 2.32 13.91
C ARG A 59 -1.61 1.29 14.74
N GLY A 60 -1.89 0.15 14.12
CA GLY A 60 -2.39 -1.04 14.79
C GLY A 60 -1.36 -2.16 14.76
N TYR A 61 -1.56 -3.16 15.62
CA TYR A 61 -0.70 -4.32 15.73
C TYR A 61 -1.54 -5.58 15.89
N GLU A 62 -0.90 -6.75 15.86
CA GLU A 62 -1.58 -7.99 16.22
C GLU A 62 -2.06 -8.00 17.69
N ASP A 63 -3.03 -8.88 17.96
CA ASP A 63 -3.65 -9.02 19.28
C ASP A 63 -2.62 -9.48 20.32
N GLY A 64 -2.69 -8.90 21.52
CA GLY A 64 -1.80 -9.25 22.64
C GLY A 64 -0.46 -8.51 22.66
N VAL A 65 -0.18 -7.66 21.67
CA VAL A 65 1.00 -6.77 21.69
C VAL A 65 0.76 -5.62 22.67
N GLU A 66 1.65 -5.46 23.66
CA GLU A 66 1.61 -4.32 24.60
C GLU A 66 2.47 -3.14 24.13
N LYS A 67 3.55 -3.42 23.39
CA LYS A 67 4.52 -2.42 22.93
C LYS A 67 4.84 -2.61 21.45
N PRO A 68 4.94 -1.55 20.64
CA PRO A 68 5.22 -1.64 19.20
C PRO A 68 6.45 -2.49 18.83
N ASN A 69 7.52 -2.45 19.64
CA ASN A 69 8.75 -3.20 19.38
C ASN A 69 8.65 -4.72 19.65
N GLN A 70 7.51 -5.19 20.16
CA GLN A 70 7.21 -6.62 20.33
C GLN A 70 6.37 -7.18 19.18
N ALA A 71 5.85 -6.31 18.31
CA ALA A 71 4.95 -6.70 17.25
C ALA A 71 5.69 -7.42 16.11
N ASN A 72 5.05 -8.47 15.60
CA ASN A 72 5.39 -9.14 14.36
C ASN A 72 4.74 -8.46 13.16
N PHE A 73 3.61 -7.79 13.36
CA PHE A 73 2.85 -7.14 12.30
C PHE A 73 2.45 -5.72 12.66
N GLU A 74 2.57 -4.84 11.69
CA GLU A 74 1.96 -3.51 11.73
C GLU A 74 0.75 -3.48 10.81
N ILE A 75 -0.34 -2.90 11.29
CA ILE A 75 -1.51 -2.57 10.50
C ILE A 75 -1.56 -1.06 10.35
N SER A 76 -1.46 -0.59 9.12
CA SER A 76 -1.54 0.83 8.80
C SER A 76 -2.74 1.15 7.93
N TRP A 77 -3.29 2.34 8.18
CA TRP A 77 -4.28 3.03 7.35
C TRP A 77 -3.85 4.49 7.30
N GLY A 78 -4.13 5.18 6.20
CA GLY A 78 -3.57 6.50 5.93
C GLY A 78 -3.95 7.58 6.95
N GLY A 79 -3.13 8.62 6.97
CA GLY A 79 -3.25 9.79 7.84
C GLY A 79 -4.44 10.67 7.49
N GLY A 80 -5.05 11.31 8.49
CA GLY A 80 -6.31 12.04 8.36
C GLY A 80 -7.56 11.23 8.77
N GLN A 81 -7.38 9.94 9.06
CA GLN A 81 -8.41 9.05 9.61
C GLN A 81 -7.89 8.42 10.92
N GLU A 82 -7.44 9.25 11.85
CA GLU A 82 -6.79 8.82 13.10
C GLU A 82 -7.69 7.92 13.96
N ALA A 83 -9.00 8.19 13.92
CA ALA A 83 -9.99 7.37 14.58
C ALA A 83 -10.19 6.00 13.91
N GLY A 84 -9.68 5.82 12.68
CA GLY A 84 -9.92 4.70 11.76
C GLY A 84 -10.67 5.15 10.50
N PRO A 85 -10.61 4.39 9.40
CA PRO A 85 -11.46 4.60 8.22
C PRO A 85 -12.95 4.50 8.56
N CYS A 86 -13.74 5.42 8.01
CA CYS A 86 -15.18 5.33 8.03
C CYS A 86 -15.62 4.08 7.27
N ALA A 87 -16.57 3.32 7.83
CA ALA A 87 -17.22 2.24 7.10
C ALA A 87 -17.84 2.75 5.79
N LYS A 88 -18.42 3.95 5.86
CA LYS A 88 -18.97 4.70 4.74
C LYS A 88 -18.67 6.18 4.96
N SER A 89 -18.03 6.78 3.98
CA SER A 89 -17.78 8.22 3.92
C SER A 89 -18.61 8.88 2.82
N GLU A 90 -18.86 10.17 2.98
CA GLU A 90 -19.32 11.06 1.92
C GLU A 90 -18.33 12.20 1.75
N ASP A 91 -18.06 12.55 0.49
CA ASP A 91 -17.24 13.70 0.12
C ASP A 91 -18.00 15.00 0.41
N ARG A 92 -17.63 15.67 1.49
CA ARG A 92 -18.12 17.00 1.82
C ARG A 92 -17.22 18.06 1.18
N LEU A 93 -17.84 18.92 0.38
CA LEU A 93 -17.20 20.05 -0.32
C LEU A 93 -16.07 19.66 -1.28
N GLY A 94 -15.94 18.38 -1.64
CA GLY A 94 -14.80 17.94 -2.44
C GLY A 94 -13.46 18.31 -1.78
N ALA A 95 -13.42 18.34 -0.43
CA ALA A 95 -12.15 18.31 0.32
C ALA A 95 -12.17 17.48 1.62
N PHE A 96 -13.32 17.03 2.13
CA PHE A 96 -13.40 16.39 3.45
C PHE A 96 -14.25 15.12 3.40
N GLU A 97 -13.75 14.02 3.96
CA GLU A 97 -14.58 12.87 4.22
C GLU A 97 -15.34 13.04 5.54
N GLN A 98 -16.62 12.74 5.53
CA GLN A 98 -17.44 12.66 6.74
C GLN A 98 -18.00 11.24 6.85
N CYS A 99 -17.84 10.59 8.01
CA CYS A 99 -18.50 9.31 8.25
C CYS A 99 -20.02 9.52 8.24
N VAL A 100 -20.73 8.66 7.52
CA VAL A 100 -22.19 8.71 7.42
C VAL A 100 -22.82 7.36 7.80
N GLU A 101 -24.13 7.39 8.06
CA GLU A 101 -24.90 6.20 8.39
C GLU A 101 -24.93 5.20 7.23
N PHE A 102 -24.96 3.92 7.60
CA PHE A 102 -25.06 2.80 6.68
C PHE A 102 -26.55 2.49 6.44
N ALA A 103 -27.03 2.67 5.21
CA ALA A 103 -28.39 2.33 4.87
C ALA A 103 -28.53 0.80 4.68
N PRO A 104 -29.75 0.23 4.83
CA PRO A 104 -29.99 -1.17 4.49
C PRO A 104 -29.58 -1.47 3.04
N GLY A 105 -28.74 -2.49 2.85
CA GLY A 105 -28.23 -2.89 1.53
C GLY A 105 -26.93 -2.22 1.11
N ASP A 106 -26.44 -1.22 1.86
CA ASP A 106 -25.13 -0.63 1.60
C ASP A 106 -24.02 -1.68 1.73
N GLN A 107 -23.00 -1.51 0.89
CA GLN A 107 -21.77 -2.30 0.91
C GLN A 107 -20.58 -1.39 0.65
N ARG A 108 -19.53 -1.54 1.45
CA ARG A 108 -18.25 -0.83 1.26
C ARG A 108 -17.09 -1.79 1.50
N THR A 109 -15.98 -1.52 0.82
CA THR A 109 -14.71 -2.21 1.07
C THR A 109 -13.77 -1.21 1.72
N ILE A 110 -13.22 -1.59 2.87
CA ILE A 110 -12.17 -0.86 3.56
C ILE A 110 -10.88 -1.65 3.41
N ILE A 111 -9.76 -0.94 3.23
CA ILE A 111 -8.47 -1.56 2.98
C ILE A 111 -7.47 -1.06 4.02
N PHE A 112 -6.78 -2.01 4.64
CA PHE A 112 -5.64 -1.77 5.52
C PHE A 112 -4.38 -2.37 4.89
N SER A 113 -3.21 -1.86 5.27
CA SER A 113 -1.94 -2.49 4.92
C SER A 113 -1.45 -3.29 6.12
N LEU A 114 -1.12 -4.57 5.90
CA LEU A 114 -0.53 -5.47 6.89
C LEU A 114 0.94 -5.69 6.54
N THR A 115 1.84 -5.27 7.41
CA THR A 115 3.27 -5.23 7.16
C THR A 115 4.00 -6.10 8.18
N HIS A 116 4.79 -7.07 7.72
CA HIS A 116 5.55 -7.98 8.60
C HIS A 116 6.84 -7.32 9.12
N LEU A 117 7.00 -7.13 10.43
CA LEU A 117 8.10 -6.36 11.01
C LEU A 117 9.32 -7.21 11.40
N THR A 118 9.13 -8.46 11.78
CA THR A 118 10.20 -9.26 12.41
C THR A 118 11.05 -10.03 11.40
N THR A 119 12.20 -10.51 11.86
CA THR A 119 13.15 -11.28 11.03
C THR A 119 12.79 -12.75 10.88
N GLN A 120 11.84 -13.24 11.70
CA GLN A 120 11.33 -14.61 11.70
C GLN A 120 9.81 -14.60 11.53
N PRO A 121 9.26 -15.31 10.52
CA PRO A 121 7.82 -15.39 10.32
C PRO A 121 7.18 -16.18 11.46
N PRO A 122 6.18 -15.63 12.19
CA PRO A 122 5.46 -16.38 13.21
C PRO A 122 4.61 -17.49 12.58
N GLU A 123 4.44 -18.63 13.26
CA GLU A 123 3.57 -19.71 12.76
C GLU A 123 2.11 -19.27 12.63
N LYS A 124 1.67 -18.42 13.56
CA LYS A 124 0.32 -17.86 13.60
C LYS A 124 0.30 -16.56 14.38
N ALA A 125 -0.53 -15.62 13.95
CA ALA A 125 -0.92 -14.45 14.75
C ALA A 125 -2.42 -14.19 14.60
N ALA A 126 -3.00 -13.35 15.45
CA ALA A 126 -4.40 -12.93 15.37
C ALA A 126 -4.47 -11.41 15.29
N VAL A 127 -5.35 -10.88 14.43
CA VAL A 127 -5.62 -9.44 14.37
C VAL A 127 -7.12 -9.25 14.46
N THR A 128 -7.57 -8.55 15.49
CA THR A 128 -8.97 -8.19 15.64
C THR A 128 -9.22 -6.77 15.12
N PHE A 129 -10.21 -6.63 14.25
CA PHE A 129 -10.77 -5.34 13.81
C PHE A 129 -12.09 -5.10 14.51
N ASN A 130 -12.28 -3.90 15.02
CA ASN A 130 -13.51 -3.49 15.68
C ASN A 130 -14.17 -2.37 14.88
N ALA A 131 -15.49 -2.45 14.72
CA ALA A 131 -16.32 -1.38 14.20
C ALA A 131 -16.90 -0.59 15.38
N TYR A 132 -16.46 0.66 15.52
CA TYR A 132 -16.85 1.55 16.61
C TYR A 132 -17.97 2.52 16.19
N HIS A 133 -18.90 2.78 17.10
CA HIS A 133 -19.76 3.97 17.07
C HIS A 133 -19.49 4.79 18.33
N GLY A 134 -18.84 5.94 18.17
CA GLY A 134 -18.23 6.63 19.31
C GLY A 134 -17.16 5.72 19.95
N ASP A 135 -17.34 5.39 21.22
CA ASP A 135 -16.45 4.49 21.96
C ASP A 135 -16.99 3.05 22.09
N GLU A 136 -18.22 2.79 21.60
CA GLU A 136 -18.86 1.47 21.70
C GLU A 136 -18.49 0.58 20.50
N ILE A 137 -18.09 -0.66 20.79
CA ILE A 137 -17.85 -1.69 19.77
C ILE A 137 -19.19 -2.27 19.33
N GLN A 138 -19.55 -2.04 18.07
CA GLN A 138 -20.79 -2.54 17.47
C GLN A 138 -20.61 -3.94 16.85
N ALA A 139 -19.40 -4.24 16.37
CA ALA A 139 -19.03 -5.55 15.85
C ALA A 139 -17.50 -5.73 15.86
N SER A 140 -17.07 -6.98 15.81
CA SER A 140 -15.66 -7.37 15.75
C SER A 140 -15.43 -8.47 14.72
N LEU A 141 -14.23 -8.47 14.13
CA LEU A 141 -13.73 -9.53 13.26
C LEU A 141 -12.31 -9.87 13.68
N THR A 142 -12.06 -11.13 14.03
CA THR A 142 -10.70 -11.62 14.26
C THR A 142 -10.22 -12.39 13.04
N LEU A 143 -9.13 -11.91 12.43
CA LEU A 143 -8.39 -12.60 11.38
C LEU A 143 -7.31 -13.47 12.02
N THR A 144 -7.16 -14.70 11.55
CA THR A 144 -5.98 -15.52 11.81
C THR A 144 -4.95 -15.30 10.70
N LEU A 145 -3.77 -14.80 11.03
CA LEU A 145 -2.66 -14.65 10.10
C LEU A 145 -1.82 -15.93 10.09
N VAL A 146 -1.51 -16.46 8.92
CA VAL A 146 -0.64 -17.65 8.75
C VAL A 146 0.39 -17.41 7.64
N PRO A 147 1.58 -18.01 7.73
CA PRO A 147 2.52 -18.00 6.62
C PRO A 147 2.01 -18.87 5.46
N PRO A 148 2.53 -18.68 4.24
CA PRO A 148 2.28 -19.59 3.14
C PRO A 148 2.84 -20.99 3.43
N ASN A 149 2.24 -22.02 2.82
CA ASN A 149 2.69 -23.39 2.94
C ASN A 149 2.87 -24.00 1.53
N PRO A 150 4.11 -24.38 1.13
CA PRO A 150 5.34 -24.36 1.91
C PRO A 150 5.93 -22.94 2.08
N LEU A 151 6.59 -22.71 3.22
CA LEU A 151 7.42 -21.52 3.48
C LEU A 151 8.90 -21.90 3.32
N PRO A 152 9.63 -21.38 2.32
CA PRO A 152 11.05 -21.64 2.21
C PRO A 152 11.83 -20.97 3.36
N ALA A 153 12.88 -21.65 3.84
CA ALA A 153 13.70 -21.15 4.95
C ALA A 153 14.64 -19.98 4.54
N ASP A 154 14.97 -19.86 3.25
CA ASP A 154 16.02 -18.95 2.75
C ASP A 154 15.44 -17.92 1.76
N ILE A 155 14.59 -17.04 2.28
CA ILE A 155 13.89 -16.00 1.50
C ILE A 155 14.82 -14.80 1.28
N GLN A 156 14.99 -14.40 0.03
CA GLN A 156 15.63 -13.14 -0.34
C GLN A 156 14.70 -11.97 0.02
N ARG A 157 15.26 -10.94 0.66
CA ARG A 157 14.54 -9.72 1.06
C ARG A 157 15.49 -8.54 1.16
N PHE A 158 14.93 -7.34 1.09
CA PHE A 158 15.67 -6.15 1.50
C PHE A 158 15.90 -6.15 3.01
N ILE A 159 17.10 -5.75 3.41
CA ILE A 159 17.48 -5.48 4.80
C ILE A 159 17.99 -4.04 4.85
N GLU A 160 17.40 -3.25 5.74
CA GLU A 160 17.85 -1.89 6.02
C GLU A 160 19.19 -1.91 6.76
N MET A 161 20.08 -1.03 6.33
CA MET A 161 21.41 -0.79 6.88
C MET A 161 21.39 0.54 7.63
N ASP A 162 22.36 0.75 8.53
CA ASP A 162 22.41 1.93 9.41
C ASP A 162 22.48 3.29 8.68
N ASP A 163 22.79 3.31 7.37
CA ASP A 163 22.97 4.52 6.55
C ASP A 163 21.76 4.85 5.64
N GLY A 164 20.58 4.26 5.90
CA GLY A 164 19.39 4.47 5.07
C GLY A 164 19.52 3.82 3.69
N HIS A 165 20.31 2.74 3.61
CA HIS A 165 20.40 1.87 2.46
C HIS A 165 19.67 0.56 2.73
N TRP A 166 19.09 -0.04 1.70
CA TRP A 166 18.56 -1.38 1.73
C TRP A 166 19.27 -2.24 0.70
N VAL A 167 19.70 -3.42 1.13
CA VAL A 167 20.41 -4.39 0.27
C VAL A 167 19.74 -5.76 0.37
N VAL A 168 20.03 -6.65 -0.58
CA VAL A 168 19.59 -8.05 -0.56
C VAL A 168 20.80 -8.94 -0.30
N PRO A 169 21.13 -9.25 0.97
CA PRO A 169 22.43 -9.83 1.29
C PRO A 169 22.51 -11.34 1.03
N SER A 170 21.39 -12.06 1.15
CA SER A 170 21.34 -13.53 1.06
C SER A 170 19.93 -14.00 0.70
N GLY A 171 19.77 -15.32 0.56
CA GLY A 171 18.52 -15.95 0.17
C GLY A 171 18.61 -16.67 -1.17
N LYS A 172 17.71 -17.62 -1.38
CA LYS A 172 17.53 -18.35 -2.65
C LYS A 172 16.14 -18.19 -3.24
N TYR A 173 15.15 -17.87 -2.42
CA TYR A 173 13.75 -17.86 -2.83
C TYR A 173 13.19 -16.44 -2.84
N LEU A 174 12.46 -16.07 -3.89
CA LEU A 174 11.66 -14.86 -3.94
C LEU A 174 10.17 -15.21 -4.05
N PRO A 175 9.27 -14.47 -3.41
CA PRO A 175 7.86 -14.61 -3.69
C PRO A 175 7.58 -14.17 -5.14
N ASN A 176 6.66 -14.85 -5.79
CA ASN A 176 6.10 -14.40 -7.06
C ASN A 176 5.41 -13.05 -6.87
N TYR A 177 5.49 -12.21 -7.89
CA TYR A 177 4.88 -10.89 -7.85
C TYR A 177 3.36 -10.98 -7.65
N LEU A 178 2.88 -10.34 -6.59
CA LEU A 178 1.47 -10.24 -6.24
C LEU A 178 0.99 -8.80 -6.46
N THR A 179 -0.12 -8.64 -7.17
CA THR A 179 -0.75 -7.32 -7.27
C THR A 179 -1.39 -6.93 -5.95
N ARG A 180 -1.42 -5.63 -5.65
CA ARG A 180 -2.10 -5.12 -4.46
C ARG A 180 -3.61 -5.28 -4.56
N TRP A 181 -4.16 -5.02 -5.74
CA TRP A 181 -5.61 -4.97 -5.99
C TRP A 181 -6.23 -6.29 -6.42
N TRP A 182 -5.43 -7.30 -6.76
CA TRP A 182 -5.89 -8.67 -7.03
C TRP A 182 -4.84 -9.68 -6.55
N PRO A 183 -4.55 -9.75 -5.23
CA PRO A 183 -3.61 -10.72 -4.72
C PRO A 183 -4.17 -12.12 -5.00
N ASP A 184 -3.32 -13.00 -5.51
CA ASP A 184 -3.65 -14.42 -5.51
C ASP A 184 -3.67 -14.91 -4.05
N ASP A 185 -4.58 -15.82 -3.73
CA ASP A 185 -4.64 -16.42 -2.39
C ASP A 185 -3.39 -17.25 -2.09
N GLN A 186 -2.71 -17.73 -3.14
CA GLN A 186 -1.51 -18.54 -3.03
C GLN A 186 -0.26 -17.69 -3.26
N ILE A 187 0.53 -17.52 -2.19
CA ILE A 187 1.86 -16.95 -2.28
C ILE A 187 2.82 -18.08 -2.63
N VAL A 188 3.31 -18.06 -3.87
CA VAL A 188 4.27 -19.04 -4.39
C VAL A 188 5.67 -18.44 -4.35
N TYR A 189 6.66 -19.25 -3.99
CA TYR A 189 8.07 -18.87 -4.00
C TYR A 189 8.81 -19.58 -5.11
N GLU A 190 9.64 -18.83 -5.83
CA GLU A 190 10.50 -19.34 -6.89
C GLU A 190 11.96 -19.34 -6.44
N GLU A 191 12.70 -20.41 -6.73
CA GLU A 191 14.15 -20.47 -6.49
C GLU A 191 14.90 -19.68 -7.58
N ILE A 192 15.59 -18.62 -7.18
CA ILE A 192 16.32 -17.72 -8.09
C ILE A 192 17.84 -17.90 -8.02
N GLY A 193 18.33 -18.59 -6.99
CA GLY A 193 19.76 -18.81 -6.79
C GLY A 193 20.41 -17.64 -6.05
N SER A 194 21.35 -16.93 -6.68
CA SER A 194 22.10 -15.85 -6.01
C SER A 194 21.25 -14.58 -5.82
N PRO A 195 21.44 -13.82 -4.73
CA PRO A 195 20.81 -12.52 -4.56
C PRO A 195 21.07 -11.57 -5.74
N PRO A 196 20.06 -10.84 -6.22
CA PRO A 196 20.27 -9.88 -7.29
C PRO A 196 21.11 -8.69 -6.80
N PRO A 197 21.86 -8.04 -7.70
CA PRO A 197 22.70 -6.88 -7.37
C PRO A 197 21.87 -5.59 -7.25
N ILE A 198 20.73 -5.67 -6.55
CA ILE A 198 19.79 -4.57 -6.36
C ILE A 198 20.00 -3.97 -4.98
N ALA A 199 20.01 -2.65 -4.90
CA ALA A 199 19.96 -1.90 -3.66
C ALA A 199 19.01 -0.71 -3.77
N VAL A 200 18.53 -0.22 -2.64
CA VAL A 200 17.79 1.04 -2.52
C VAL A 200 18.56 1.95 -1.60
N LYS A 201 18.72 3.23 -1.94
CA LYS A 201 19.51 4.19 -1.18
C LYS A 201 18.78 5.51 -1.05
N HIS A 202 18.54 5.94 0.18
CA HIS A 202 18.05 7.29 0.43
C HIS A 202 19.21 8.29 0.41
N ASP A 203 19.05 9.37 -0.35
CA ASP A 203 19.92 10.54 -0.30
C ASP A 203 19.18 11.69 0.42
N PRO A 204 19.49 11.94 1.70
CA PRO A 204 18.79 12.97 2.48
C PRO A 204 19.13 14.39 2.01
N ALA A 205 20.26 14.60 1.33
CA ALA A 205 20.64 15.93 0.84
C ALA A 205 19.77 16.39 -0.33
N THR A 206 19.26 15.43 -1.11
CA THR A 206 18.44 15.67 -2.29
C THR A 206 17.01 15.14 -2.15
N THR A 207 16.63 14.66 -0.96
CA THR A 207 15.32 14.02 -0.68
C THR A 207 14.92 13.07 -1.81
N THR A 208 15.85 12.18 -2.16
CA THR A 208 15.70 11.28 -3.30
C THR A 208 15.97 9.85 -2.87
N LEU A 209 15.12 8.92 -3.28
CA LEU A 209 15.34 7.49 -3.15
C LEU A 209 15.86 6.93 -4.48
N ASN A 210 17.05 6.35 -4.47
CA ASN A 210 17.69 5.77 -5.64
C ASN A 210 17.57 4.24 -5.60
N VAL A 211 17.11 3.64 -6.70
CA VAL A 211 17.19 2.19 -6.92
C VAL A 211 18.42 1.91 -7.78
N LEU A 212 19.26 1.00 -7.31
CA LEU A 212 20.57 0.72 -7.86
C LEU A 212 20.61 -0.70 -8.44
N TRP A 213 21.28 -0.86 -9.58
CA TRP A 213 21.71 -2.15 -10.15
C TRP A 213 23.22 -2.13 -10.32
N HIS A 214 23.96 -2.99 -9.63
CA HIS A 214 25.43 -2.95 -9.58
C HIS A 214 25.97 -1.53 -9.28
N ASN A 215 25.39 -0.85 -8.29
CA ASN A 215 25.72 0.54 -7.91
C ASN A 215 25.42 1.61 -8.98
N THR A 216 24.78 1.25 -10.10
CA THR A 216 24.30 2.20 -11.10
C THR A 216 22.84 2.54 -10.83
N VAL A 217 22.50 3.83 -10.81
CA VAL A 217 21.11 4.27 -10.60
C VAL A 217 20.25 3.88 -11.81
N VAL A 218 19.22 3.06 -11.56
CA VAL A 218 18.26 2.61 -12.57
C VAL A 218 16.87 3.21 -12.37
N ALA A 219 16.58 3.72 -11.17
CA ALA A 219 15.41 4.53 -10.90
C ALA A 219 15.69 5.57 -9.82
N ARG A 220 15.00 6.71 -9.90
CA ARG A 220 14.98 7.76 -8.87
C ARG A 220 13.54 8.07 -8.51
N ILE A 221 13.29 8.24 -7.21
CA ILE A 221 12.02 8.71 -6.67
C ILE A 221 12.33 10.00 -5.94
N GLU A 222 11.89 11.11 -6.52
CA GLU A 222 12.12 12.46 -5.98
C GLU A 222 10.92 12.90 -5.16
N ASP A 223 11.16 13.42 -3.96
CA ASP A 223 10.11 13.96 -3.12
C ASP A 223 10.05 15.49 -3.19
N HIS A 224 8.89 15.99 -3.60
CA HIS A 224 8.60 17.41 -3.74
C HIS A 224 7.58 17.90 -2.69
N THR A 225 7.33 17.13 -1.62
CA THR A 225 6.51 17.57 -0.49
C THR A 225 7.30 18.44 0.48
N ASN A 226 6.58 19.20 1.31
CA ASN A 226 7.17 19.98 2.39
C ASN A 226 6.23 19.97 3.61
N PRO A 227 6.61 19.33 4.73
CA PRO A 227 7.86 18.59 4.94
C PRO A 227 7.99 17.37 4.00
N THR A 228 9.22 16.88 3.82
CA THR A 228 9.49 15.66 3.05
C THR A 228 8.76 14.48 3.71
N ILE A 229 8.15 13.63 2.90
CA ILE A 229 7.54 12.37 3.35
C ILE A 229 8.45 11.17 3.12
N LEU A 230 9.65 11.37 2.56
CA LEU A 230 10.72 10.37 2.52
C LEU A 230 11.43 10.27 3.87
N ASP A 231 10.67 9.92 4.91
CA ASP A 231 11.25 9.39 6.13
C ASP A 231 11.45 7.88 5.94
N THR A 232 12.69 7.43 6.09
CA THR A 232 13.09 6.03 5.85
C THR A 232 12.34 5.06 6.75
N HIS A 233 11.83 5.51 7.89
CA HIS A 233 10.99 4.70 8.77
C HIS A 233 9.63 4.31 8.15
N TYR A 234 9.18 5.01 7.09
CA TYR A 234 7.93 4.72 6.36
C TYR A 234 8.14 4.27 4.92
N VAL A 235 9.40 4.14 4.50
CA VAL A 235 9.75 3.61 3.19
C VAL A 235 10.05 2.14 3.34
N ARG A 236 9.35 1.30 2.56
CA ARG A 236 9.55 -0.15 2.62
C ARG A 236 9.77 -0.74 1.24
N PRO A 237 11.02 -1.07 0.88
CA PRO A 237 11.31 -1.77 -0.35
C PRO A 237 11.06 -3.28 -0.19
N GLU A 238 10.56 -3.89 -1.25
CA GLU A 238 10.25 -5.31 -1.37
C GLU A 238 10.75 -5.83 -2.71
N LEU A 239 11.09 -7.11 -2.75
CA LEU A 239 11.62 -7.77 -3.93
C LEU A 239 10.79 -9.00 -4.27
N TYR A 240 10.46 -9.13 -5.55
CA TYR A 240 9.66 -10.23 -6.08
C TYR A 240 10.28 -10.82 -7.34
N HIS A 241 10.02 -12.11 -7.55
CA HIS A 241 10.16 -12.74 -8.85
C HIS A 241 8.97 -12.33 -9.72
N PHE A 242 9.20 -11.60 -10.80
CA PHE A 242 8.11 -11.26 -11.73
C PHE A 242 7.92 -12.34 -12.79
N ASP A 243 9.01 -12.67 -13.51
CA ASP A 243 9.09 -13.75 -14.48
C ASP A 243 10.56 -14.14 -14.74
N GLU A 244 10.81 -14.94 -15.78
CA GLU A 244 12.17 -15.36 -16.18
C GLU A 244 13.13 -14.20 -16.48
N TYR A 245 12.61 -13.05 -16.95
CA TYR A 245 13.40 -11.91 -17.43
C TYR A 245 13.49 -10.73 -16.46
N TYR A 246 12.56 -10.62 -15.50
CA TYR A 246 12.45 -9.45 -14.64
C TYR A 246 12.41 -9.79 -13.14
N TYR A 247 13.05 -8.93 -12.35
CA TYR A 247 12.74 -8.71 -10.94
C TYR A 247 11.70 -7.60 -10.83
N ALA A 248 10.81 -7.69 -9.84
CA ALA A 248 9.96 -6.57 -9.46
C ALA A 248 10.45 -5.99 -8.12
N VAL A 249 10.83 -4.73 -8.12
CA VAL A 249 11.14 -3.96 -6.91
C VAL A 249 9.94 -3.09 -6.59
N ARG A 250 9.27 -3.36 -5.48
CA ARG A 250 8.17 -2.56 -4.97
C ARG A 250 8.67 -1.68 -3.85
N ILE A 251 8.28 -0.41 -3.83
CA ILE A 251 8.65 0.53 -2.77
C ILE A 251 7.38 1.15 -2.25
N TRP A 252 7.03 0.84 -1.00
CA TRP A 252 5.90 1.43 -0.30
C TRP A 252 6.27 2.74 0.39
N PHE A 253 5.31 3.66 0.41
CA PHE A 253 5.32 4.89 1.19
C PHE A 253 4.05 4.90 2.04
N PHE A 254 4.20 4.75 3.35
CA PHE A 254 3.06 4.75 4.27
C PHE A 254 2.80 6.17 4.78
N TRP A 255 1.71 6.79 4.31
CA TRP A 255 1.34 8.15 4.71
C TRP A 255 0.60 8.11 6.05
N LEU A 256 1.33 8.06 7.14
CA LEU A 256 0.75 7.88 8.48
C LEU A 256 0.61 9.17 9.29
N ASP A 257 1.17 10.27 8.81
CA ASP A 257 1.20 11.56 9.51
C ASP A 257 -0.12 12.34 9.30
N VAL A 258 -0.75 12.75 10.40
CA VAL A 258 -1.95 13.62 10.42
C VAL A 258 -1.77 14.94 9.64
N ASN A 259 -0.54 15.42 9.50
CA ASN A 259 -0.22 16.70 8.89
C ASN A 259 -0.26 16.67 7.35
N ILE A 260 -0.37 15.49 6.73
CA ILE A 260 -0.44 15.32 5.28
C ILE A 260 -1.64 16.07 4.65
N GLY A 261 -2.61 16.51 5.47
CA GLY A 261 -3.73 17.39 5.08
C GLY A 261 -3.66 18.87 5.47
N HIS A 262 -2.55 19.38 6.02
CA HIS A 262 -2.43 20.76 6.56
C HIS A 262 -1.85 21.80 5.56
N GLY A 263 -2.00 21.57 4.25
CA GLY A 263 -1.54 22.49 3.20
C GLY A 263 -1.88 22.05 1.77
N PHE A 264 -2.28 20.79 1.58
CA PHE A 264 -2.87 20.30 0.34
C PHE A 264 -4.35 20.73 0.25
N PHE A 265 -4.62 21.86 -0.40
CA PHE A 265 -5.98 22.35 -0.69
C PHE A 265 -6.79 21.45 -1.64
N ILE A 266 -6.18 20.38 -2.16
CA ILE A 266 -6.77 19.46 -3.14
C ILE A 266 -6.45 18.06 -2.63
N GLY A 267 -7.43 17.34 -2.07
CA GLY A 267 -7.35 15.87 -1.98
C GLY A 267 -7.28 15.17 -0.63
N ARG A 268 -7.97 15.60 0.45
CA ARG A 268 -8.18 14.66 1.59
C ARG A 268 -9.03 13.43 1.22
N HIS A 269 -9.67 13.48 0.04
CA HIS A 269 -9.89 12.42 -0.96
C HIS A 269 -9.53 10.99 -0.61
N GLU A 270 -8.23 10.75 -0.58
CA GLU A 270 -7.71 9.43 -0.93
C GLU A 270 -7.06 8.77 0.29
N VAL A 271 -7.55 9.07 1.49
CA VAL A 271 -7.13 8.37 2.70
C VAL A 271 -7.99 7.10 2.85
N PRO A 272 -7.41 5.88 2.98
CA PRO A 272 -6.01 5.58 3.28
C PRO A 272 -5.11 5.39 2.04
N ASP A 273 -4.19 6.32 1.78
CA ASP A 273 -3.18 6.16 0.73
C ASP A 273 -1.87 5.69 1.38
N SER A 274 -1.65 4.37 1.44
CA SER A 274 -0.28 3.90 1.22
C SER A 274 -0.05 3.95 -0.28
N GLU A 275 1.02 4.64 -0.69
CA GLU A 275 1.41 4.69 -2.10
C GLU A 275 2.56 3.75 -2.37
N ARG A 276 2.75 3.42 -3.64
CA ARG A 276 3.91 2.63 -4.04
C ARG A 276 4.35 2.89 -5.47
N PHE A 277 5.60 2.53 -5.71
CA PHE A 277 6.13 2.32 -7.05
C PHE A 277 6.57 0.88 -7.20
N ASP A 278 6.15 0.22 -8.27
CA ASP A 278 6.67 -1.10 -8.66
C ASP A 278 7.52 -0.96 -9.91
N LEU A 279 8.74 -1.48 -9.90
CA LEU A 279 9.72 -1.35 -10.98
C LEU A 279 10.09 -2.72 -11.51
N LEU A 280 9.86 -2.98 -12.80
CA LEU A 280 10.32 -4.22 -13.44
C LEU A 280 11.73 -4.03 -13.98
N ILE A 281 12.70 -4.53 -13.23
CA ILE A 281 14.13 -4.46 -13.52
C ILE A 281 14.55 -5.72 -14.27
N ARG A 282 15.08 -5.55 -15.49
CA ARG A 282 15.54 -6.67 -16.32
C ARG A 282 16.75 -7.34 -15.70
N LYS A 283 16.70 -8.66 -15.52
CA LYS A 283 17.76 -9.44 -14.84
C LYS A 283 19.11 -9.41 -15.57
N GLN A 284 19.09 -9.25 -16.89
CA GLN A 284 20.29 -9.31 -17.72
C GLN A 284 21.20 -8.07 -17.53
N ASP A 285 20.61 -6.88 -17.38
CA ASP A 285 21.37 -5.62 -17.46
C ASP A 285 20.86 -4.51 -16.54
N GLY A 286 19.83 -4.76 -15.73
CA GLY A 286 19.30 -3.80 -14.76
C GLY A 286 18.39 -2.72 -15.35
N ARG A 287 18.13 -2.73 -16.67
CA ARG A 287 17.24 -1.74 -17.26
C ARG A 287 15.82 -1.87 -16.71
N VAL A 288 15.19 -0.75 -16.36
CA VAL A 288 13.76 -0.76 -16.02
C VAL A 288 12.96 -0.79 -17.31
N GLY A 289 12.11 -1.80 -17.50
CA GLY A 289 11.23 -1.91 -18.67
C GLY A 289 9.85 -1.31 -18.44
N LEU A 290 9.28 -1.61 -17.26
CA LEU A 290 7.96 -1.16 -16.85
C LEU A 290 8.02 -0.58 -15.44
N ALA A 291 7.17 0.40 -15.17
CA ALA A 291 6.96 0.96 -13.85
C ALA A 291 5.46 1.06 -13.55
N CYS A 292 5.07 0.85 -12.31
CA CYS A 292 3.70 0.98 -11.81
C CYS A 292 3.64 2.02 -10.71
N THR A 293 2.50 2.68 -10.61
CA THR A 293 2.03 3.34 -9.39
C THR A 293 0.54 3.08 -9.20
N ASP A 294 -0.02 3.41 -8.05
CA ASP A 294 -1.46 3.30 -7.83
C ASP A 294 -2.18 4.58 -8.29
N LEU A 295 -3.42 4.41 -8.76
CA LEU A 295 -4.33 5.52 -9.08
C LEU A 295 -5.75 5.08 -8.71
N HIS A 296 -6.29 5.62 -7.61
CA HIS A 296 -7.65 5.33 -7.13
C HIS A 296 -8.02 3.83 -7.18
N TRP A 297 -7.33 3.00 -6.39
CA TRP A 297 -7.63 1.57 -6.29
C TRP A 297 -7.32 0.76 -7.57
N ARG A 298 -6.42 1.27 -8.42
CA ARG A 298 -5.98 0.62 -9.65
C ARG A 298 -4.48 0.72 -9.80
N GLU A 299 -3.87 -0.32 -10.37
CA GLU A 299 -2.49 -0.28 -10.81
C GLU A 299 -2.40 0.39 -12.18
N SER A 300 -1.59 1.45 -12.27
CA SER A 300 -1.27 2.15 -13.51
C SER A 300 0.14 1.83 -13.96
N TRP A 301 0.27 1.00 -14.99
CA TRP A 301 1.55 0.58 -15.54
C TRP A 301 1.95 1.42 -16.77
N GLY A 302 3.15 2.00 -16.70
CA GLY A 302 3.80 2.73 -17.78
C GLY A 302 5.03 1.99 -18.31
N VAL A 303 5.49 2.43 -19.48
CA VAL A 303 6.70 1.88 -20.12
C VAL A 303 7.83 2.86 -19.97
N ALA A 304 8.95 2.35 -19.49
CA ALA A 304 10.16 3.10 -19.31
C ALA A 304 10.87 3.25 -20.65
N LEU A 305 10.80 4.45 -21.21
CA LEU A 305 11.52 4.79 -22.45
C LEU A 305 13.01 4.98 -22.19
N GLU A 306 13.38 5.39 -20.97
CA GLU A 306 14.74 5.71 -20.56
C GLU A 306 15.08 5.08 -19.21
N THR A 307 16.37 4.98 -18.90
CA THR A 307 16.89 4.55 -17.59
C THR A 307 18.06 5.47 -17.23
N PRO A 308 18.08 6.11 -16.05
CA PRO A 308 17.16 5.90 -14.94
C PRO A 308 15.75 6.44 -15.20
N ILE A 309 14.74 5.70 -14.74
CA ILE A 309 13.39 6.27 -14.66
C ILE A 309 13.34 7.29 -13.51
N VAL A 310 12.48 8.30 -13.64
CA VAL A 310 12.24 9.27 -12.59
C VAL A 310 10.76 9.23 -12.23
N ALA A 311 10.48 8.91 -10.97
CA ALA A 311 9.18 9.05 -10.35
C ALA A 311 9.22 10.23 -9.37
N THR A 312 8.07 10.86 -9.14
CA THR A 312 7.97 12.02 -8.25
C THR A 312 6.82 11.83 -7.28
N ILE A 313 7.05 12.19 -6.01
CA ILE A 313 6.03 12.29 -4.99
C ILE A 313 5.68 13.76 -4.80
N GLY A 314 4.38 14.05 -4.72
CA GLY A 314 3.87 15.41 -4.67
C GLY A 314 3.93 16.13 -6.01
N LEU A 315 3.61 17.43 -5.99
CA LEU A 315 3.57 18.26 -7.18
C LEU A 315 4.86 19.09 -7.29
N THR A 316 5.56 18.96 -8.42
CA THR A 316 6.66 19.86 -8.76
C THR A 316 6.18 21.31 -8.84
N ARG A 317 7.11 22.27 -8.74
CA ARG A 317 6.76 23.70 -8.88
C ARG A 317 6.09 23.98 -10.22
N GLU A 318 6.60 23.40 -11.29
CA GLU A 318 6.07 23.52 -12.65
C GLU A 318 4.66 22.94 -12.72
N ALA A 319 4.43 21.77 -12.10
CA ALA A 319 3.11 21.16 -12.03
C ALA A 319 2.12 22.02 -11.21
N LYS A 320 2.55 22.58 -10.08
CA LYS A 320 1.74 23.52 -9.28
C LYS A 320 1.38 24.78 -10.08
N VAL A 321 2.34 25.37 -10.80
CA VAL A 321 2.11 26.55 -11.64
C VAL A 321 1.17 26.21 -12.80
N ARG A 322 1.36 25.06 -13.44
CA ARG A 322 0.47 24.57 -14.51
C ARG A 322 -0.94 24.33 -13.98
N LEU A 323 -1.10 23.62 -12.87
CA LEU A 323 -2.38 23.37 -12.23
C LEU A 323 -3.04 24.68 -11.78
N ALA A 324 -2.30 25.67 -11.28
CA ALA A 324 -2.86 26.98 -10.95
C ALA A 324 -3.38 27.70 -12.21
N ARG A 325 -2.65 27.65 -13.33
CA ARG A 325 -3.10 28.18 -14.62
C ARG A 325 -4.33 27.44 -15.15
N ASP A 326 -4.33 26.11 -15.03
CA ASP A 326 -5.41 25.24 -15.51
C ASP A 326 -6.62 25.24 -14.56
N GLN A 327 -6.47 25.54 -13.27
CA GLN A 327 -7.57 25.76 -12.33
C GLN A 327 -8.25 27.10 -12.58
N ILE A 328 -7.48 28.14 -12.91
CA ILE A 328 -8.05 29.42 -13.38
C ILE A 328 -8.84 29.20 -14.68
N SER A 329 -8.42 28.29 -15.57
CA SER A 329 -9.17 27.98 -16.79
C SER A 329 -10.35 27.01 -16.57
N SER A 330 -10.23 26.03 -15.67
CA SER A 330 -11.27 25.03 -15.40
C SER A 330 -12.36 25.49 -14.42
N LEU A 331 -12.11 26.53 -13.60
CA LEU A 331 -13.18 27.24 -12.88
C LEU A 331 -14.22 27.85 -13.82
N TRP A 332 -13.84 28.17 -15.07
CA TRP A 332 -14.79 28.59 -16.12
C TRP A 332 -15.56 27.42 -16.74
N THR A 333 -14.99 26.21 -16.77
CA THR A 333 -15.59 25.02 -17.39
C THR A 333 -16.44 24.19 -16.42
N LYS A 334 -16.10 24.19 -15.11
CA LYS A 334 -16.84 23.45 -14.07
C LYS A 334 -18.22 24.03 -13.73
N ILE A 335 -18.58 25.21 -14.27
CA ILE A 335 -19.95 25.73 -14.19
C ILE A 335 -20.91 24.96 -15.14
N TRP A 336 -20.41 24.14 -16.09
CA TRP A 336 -21.25 23.55 -17.14
C TRP A 336 -20.97 22.06 -17.48
N GLY A 337 -20.39 21.25 -16.60
CA GLY A 337 -19.99 19.87 -16.96
C GLY A 337 -20.35 18.81 -15.92
N THR A 338 -21.30 17.95 -16.28
CA THR A 338 -21.80 16.79 -15.52
C THR A 338 -20.71 15.76 -15.19
N SER A 339 -20.73 15.28 -13.95
CA SER A 339 -19.90 14.21 -13.39
C SER A 339 -20.16 12.88 -14.08
N ALA A 340 -19.10 12.23 -14.59
CA ALA A 340 -19.17 10.82 -14.97
C ALA A 340 -19.29 9.94 -13.69
N PRO A 341 -19.97 8.78 -13.74
CA PRO A 341 -20.10 7.88 -12.59
C PRO A 341 -18.72 7.33 -12.16
N LYS A 342 -18.41 7.39 -10.87
CA LYS A 342 -17.10 7.06 -10.26
C LYS A 342 -16.81 5.55 -10.11
N GLU A 343 -17.62 4.65 -10.66
CA GLU A 343 -17.48 3.20 -10.46
C GLU A 343 -17.61 2.41 -11.77
N GLU A 344 -16.59 2.45 -12.65
CA GLU A 344 -16.51 1.47 -13.75
C GLU A 344 -15.14 0.79 -13.81
N ARG A 345 -15.16 -0.47 -13.36
CA ARG A 345 -14.25 -1.60 -13.64
C ARG A 345 -12.79 -1.43 -13.19
N MET A 346 -12.49 -2.07 -12.06
CA MET A 346 -11.14 -2.54 -11.68
C MET A 346 -10.53 -3.32 -12.86
N TYR A 347 -9.49 -2.76 -13.51
CA TYR A 347 -8.74 -3.39 -14.61
C TYR A 347 -7.53 -4.11 -14.04
N ASN A 348 -7.46 -5.45 -14.16
CA ASN A 348 -6.27 -6.20 -13.82
C ASN A 348 -5.26 -6.15 -14.99
N PRO A 349 -4.11 -5.46 -14.84
CA PRO A 349 -3.17 -5.26 -15.93
C PRO A 349 -2.19 -6.43 -16.11
N ILE A 350 -2.15 -7.42 -15.21
CA ILE A 350 -1.05 -8.41 -15.13
C ILE A 350 -0.82 -9.12 -16.47
N GLU A 351 -1.87 -9.59 -17.14
CA GLU A 351 -1.70 -10.32 -18.40
C GLU A 351 -1.15 -9.42 -19.52
N PHE A 352 -1.54 -8.14 -19.54
CA PHE A 352 -0.97 -7.15 -20.45
C PHE A 352 0.51 -6.89 -20.11
N VAL A 353 0.84 -6.70 -18.83
CA VAL A 353 2.19 -6.46 -18.33
C VAL A 353 3.10 -7.64 -18.67
N ARG A 354 2.69 -8.88 -18.38
CA ARG A 354 3.43 -10.11 -18.72
C ARG A 354 3.69 -10.23 -20.22
N ARG A 355 2.67 -10.00 -21.06
CA ARG A 355 2.83 -10.03 -22.52
C ARG A 355 3.80 -8.97 -23.03
N ARG A 356 3.82 -7.80 -22.40
CA ARG A 356 4.71 -6.69 -22.78
C ARG A 356 6.15 -6.92 -22.33
N ALA A 357 6.35 -7.32 -21.08
CA ALA A 357 7.65 -7.71 -20.53
C ALA A 357 8.34 -8.76 -21.43
N LYS A 358 7.59 -9.80 -21.85
CA LYS A 358 8.11 -10.83 -22.78
C LYS A 358 8.50 -10.29 -24.16
N ARG A 359 7.91 -9.19 -24.63
CA ARG A 359 8.28 -8.56 -25.91
C ARG A 359 9.55 -7.73 -25.80
N GLU A 360 9.75 -7.04 -24.67
CA GLU A 360 10.93 -6.20 -24.42
C GLU A 360 12.18 -7.02 -24.04
N ALA A 361 12.00 -8.27 -23.62
CA ALA A 361 13.07 -9.22 -23.37
C ALA A 361 13.65 -9.89 -24.63
N ARG A 362 12.93 -9.84 -25.76
CA ARG A 362 13.39 -10.31 -27.07
C ARG A 362 14.08 -9.19 -27.83
#